data_AF-A0A133XU49-F1
#
_entry.id   AF-A0A133XU49-F1
#
_cell.length_a   1.000
_cell.length_b   1.000
_cell.length_c   1.000
_cell.angle_alpha   90.00
_cell.angle_beta   90.00
_cell.angle_gamma   90.00
#
_symmetry.space_group_name_H-M   'P 1'
#
loop_
_entity.id
_entity.type
_entity.pdbx_description
1 polymer ?
#
loop_
_entity_poly.entity_id
_entity_poly.type
_entity_poly.pdbx_seq_one_letter_code
_entity_poly.pdbx_strand_id
1 'polypeptide(L)'
;MSKIMNSKSRELKRCGNEYDAIYAQKDKIEKSSSKGRKTKADGKLTKSISEKLHKKWSPEQIANTICKDVVCFKTIYNWIYLGMIEFDVSKLRRKGKSIEKNQKKSKKGIPLVIGN
;
A
#
# COMPACT_ATOMS: atom_id res chain seq x y z
N MET A 1 -27.17 7.23 22.87
CA MET A 1 -27.86 7.36 21.57
C MET A 1 -27.42 8.65 20.83
N SER A 2 -26.12 8.90 20.57
CA SER A 2 -25.66 10.26 20.15
C SER A 2 -24.61 10.34 19.03
N LYS A 3 -24.26 9.25 18.33
CA LYS A 3 -23.21 9.31 17.29
C LYS A 3 -23.69 9.58 15.85
N ILE A 4 -24.99 9.55 15.58
CA ILE A 4 -25.53 9.61 14.20
C ILE A 4 -25.77 11.05 13.70
N MET A 5 -26.02 12.03 14.58
CA MET A 5 -26.32 13.41 14.16
C MET A 5 -25.14 14.14 13.51
N ASN A 6 -23.90 13.80 13.89
CA ASN A 6 -22.72 14.54 13.43
C ASN A 6 -22.24 14.09 12.04
N SER A 7 -22.50 12.86 11.60
CA SER A 7 -22.16 12.45 10.22
C SER A 7 -23.08 13.13 9.21
N LYS A 8 -24.40 13.07 9.40
CA LYS A 8 -25.39 13.71 8.51
C LYS A 8 -25.18 15.21 8.37
N SER A 9 -24.97 15.92 9.49
CA SER A 9 -24.74 17.38 9.48
C SER A 9 -23.46 17.80 8.76
N ARG A 10 -22.40 16.98 8.82
CA ARG A 10 -21.13 17.24 8.12
C ARG A 10 -21.18 16.94 6.62
N GLU A 11 -22.03 16.01 6.20
CA GLU A 11 -22.29 15.77 4.77
C GLU A 11 -23.14 16.91 4.18
N LEU A 12 -24.21 17.36 4.87
CA LEU A 12 -25.02 18.50 4.44
C LEU A 12 -24.19 19.80 4.29
N LYS A 13 -23.24 20.05 5.18
CA LYS A 13 -22.32 21.20 5.08
C LYS A 13 -21.40 21.15 3.85
N ARG A 14 -21.12 19.96 3.29
CA ARG A 14 -20.27 19.78 2.09
C ARG A 14 -21.04 19.89 0.77
N CYS A 15 -22.32 19.54 0.76
CA CYS A 15 -23.11 19.45 -0.47
C CYS A 15 -23.88 20.74 -0.83
N GLY A 16 -23.93 21.76 0.05
CA GLY A 16 -24.92 22.83 -0.10
C GLY A 16 -26.32 22.30 0.20
N ASN A 17 -27.35 23.11 -0.07
CA ASN A 17 -28.73 22.85 0.39
C ASN A 17 -29.33 21.50 -0.10
N GLU A 18 -28.74 20.85 -1.10
CA GLU A 18 -29.19 19.57 -1.66
C GLU A 18 -28.07 18.52 -1.65
N TYR A 19 -28.37 17.33 -1.11
CA TYR A 19 -27.41 16.22 -1.01
C TYR A 19 -27.43 15.36 -2.27
N ASP A 20 -26.33 15.35 -3.02
CA ASP A 20 -26.12 14.42 -4.14
C ASP A 20 -25.23 13.24 -3.71
N ALA A 21 -25.84 12.05 -3.64
CA ALA A 21 -25.17 10.81 -3.26
C ALA A 21 -24.08 10.38 -4.26
N ILE A 22 -24.26 10.65 -5.55
CA ILE A 22 -23.30 10.29 -6.59
C ILE A 22 -22.08 11.20 -6.49
N TYR A 23 -22.30 12.49 -6.29
CA TYR A 23 -21.21 13.44 -6.04
C TYR A 23 -20.43 13.10 -4.78
N ALA A 24 -21.12 12.84 -3.66
CA ALA A 24 -20.48 12.47 -2.39
C ALA A 24 -19.63 11.19 -2.51
N GLN A 25 -20.12 10.19 -3.25
CA GLN A 25 -19.38 8.97 -3.54
C GLN A 25 -18.11 9.27 -4.37
N LYS A 26 -18.22 10.08 -5.43
CA LYS A 26 -17.08 10.46 -6.29
C LYS A 26 -16.03 11.25 -5.50
N ASP A 27 -16.44 12.27 -4.76
CA ASP A 27 -15.56 13.10 -3.92
C ASP A 27 -14.81 12.25 -2.88
N LYS A 28 -15.51 11.30 -2.23
CA LYS A 28 -14.88 10.36 -1.30
C LYS A 28 -13.82 9.50 -2.00
N ILE A 29 -14.11 8.97 -3.19
CA ILE A 29 -13.17 8.15 -3.96
C ILE A 29 -11.92 8.97 -4.31
N GLU A 30 -12.08 10.17 -4.87
CA GLU A 30 -10.98 11.07 -5.23
C GLU A 30 -10.14 11.50 -4.02
N LYS A 31 -10.79 11.88 -2.92
CA LYS A 31 -10.08 12.22 -1.68
C LYS A 31 -9.44 11.02 -1.03
N SER A 32 -9.92 9.80 -1.28
CA SER A 32 -9.33 8.59 -0.71
C SER A 32 -8.11 8.10 -1.49
N SER A 33 -8.07 8.29 -2.80
CA SER A 33 -6.91 7.93 -3.64
C SER A 33 -5.68 8.80 -3.36
N SER A 34 -5.90 10.02 -2.87
CA SER A 34 -4.85 10.97 -2.46
C SER A 34 -4.40 10.80 -1.00
N LYS A 35 -4.97 9.84 -0.24
CA LYS A 35 -4.56 9.57 1.14
C LYS A 35 -3.25 8.79 1.21
N GLY A 36 -2.51 9.03 2.29
CA GLY A 36 -1.35 8.24 2.67
C GLY A 36 -0.02 8.95 2.43
N ARG A 37 1.07 8.28 2.81
CA ARG A 37 2.42 8.79 2.65
C ARG A 37 2.91 8.51 1.23
N LYS A 38 3.36 9.55 0.53
CA LYS A 38 4.03 9.39 -0.77
C LYS A 38 5.23 8.45 -0.62
N THR A 39 5.37 7.52 -1.56
CA THR A 39 6.50 6.58 -1.57
C THR A 39 7.80 7.35 -1.80
N LYS A 40 8.90 6.84 -1.24
CA LYS A 40 10.27 7.33 -1.53
C LYS A 40 10.85 6.69 -2.79
N ALA A 41 10.01 6.01 -3.57
CA ALA A 41 10.42 5.29 -4.77
C ALA A 41 10.67 6.31 -5.87
N ASP A 42 11.94 6.55 -6.14
CA ASP A 42 12.38 7.33 -7.29
C ASP A 42 12.73 6.40 -8.45
N GLY A 43 12.50 6.82 -9.70
CA GLY A 43 12.73 5.99 -10.88
C GLY A 43 14.21 5.57 -11.04
N LYS A 44 15.15 6.43 -10.65
CA LYS A 44 16.57 6.08 -10.65
C LYS A 44 16.88 5.06 -9.55
N LEU A 45 16.29 5.25 -8.36
CA LEU A 45 16.47 4.38 -7.22
C LEU A 45 15.93 2.97 -7.49
N THR A 46 14.71 2.84 -8.00
CA THR A 46 14.10 1.54 -8.32
C THR A 46 14.88 0.79 -9.39
N LYS A 47 15.40 1.50 -10.39
CA LYS A 47 16.28 0.92 -11.42
C LYS A 47 17.58 0.38 -10.81
N SER A 48 18.26 1.16 -9.97
CA SER A 48 19.49 0.71 -9.29
C SER A 48 19.24 -0.50 -8.38
N ILE A 49 18.10 -0.55 -7.69
CA ILE A 49 17.71 -1.71 -6.88
C ILE A 49 17.49 -2.94 -7.78
N SER A 50 16.77 -2.79 -8.90
CA SER A 50 16.52 -3.88 -9.86
C SER A 50 17.82 -4.47 -10.42
N GLU A 51 18.73 -3.61 -10.88
CA GLU A 51 20.04 -4.04 -11.39
C GLU A 51 20.84 -4.87 -10.37
N LYS A 52 20.73 -4.53 -9.08
CA LYS A 52 21.44 -5.23 -8.01
C LYS A 52 20.77 -6.53 -7.62
N LEU A 53 19.44 -6.58 -7.65
CA LEU A 53 18.70 -7.83 -7.52
C LEU A 53 19.08 -8.82 -8.64
N HIS A 54 19.27 -8.34 -9.88
CA HIS A 54 19.76 -9.18 -11.00
C HIS A 54 21.19 -9.68 -10.79
N LYS A 55 22.03 -8.91 -10.07
CA LYS A 55 23.37 -9.33 -9.62
C LYS A 55 23.34 -10.27 -8.40
N LYS A 56 22.17 -10.81 -8.03
CA LYS A 56 21.94 -11.71 -6.89
C LYS A 56 22.21 -11.08 -5.51
N TRP A 57 22.16 -9.76 -5.39
CA TRP A 57 22.27 -9.10 -4.09
C TRP A 57 20.96 -9.29 -3.31
N SER A 58 21.05 -9.49 -1.98
CA SER A 58 19.88 -9.55 -1.13
C SER A 58 19.31 -8.15 -0.86
N PRO A 59 18.00 -8.01 -0.59
CA PRO A 59 17.40 -6.72 -0.22
C PRO A 59 18.09 -6.06 0.98
N GLU A 60 18.60 -6.83 1.94
CA GLU A 60 19.38 -6.32 3.07
C GLU A 60 20.73 -5.74 2.64
N GLN A 61 21.44 -6.39 1.70
CA GLN A 61 22.69 -5.87 1.15
C GLN A 61 22.44 -4.56 0.40
N ILE A 62 21.37 -4.48 -0.38
CA ILE A 62 21.01 -3.27 -1.14
C ILE A 62 20.64 -2.13 -0.19
N ALA A 63 19.83 -2.42 0.84
CA ALA A 63 19.46 -1.46 1.88
C ALA A 63 20.68 -0.86 2.60
N ASN A 64 21.65 -1.70 2.95
CA ASN A 64 22.81 -1.29 3.73
C ASN A 64 23.92 -0.61 2.90
N THR A 65 23.81 -0.61 1.57
CA THR A 65 24.86 -0.06 0.68
C THR A 65 24.35 1.13 -0.12
N ILE A 66 23.45 0.88 -1.07
CA ILE A 66 23.00 1.87 -2.06
C ILE A 66 21.89 2.74 -1.48
N CYS A 67 21.06 2.14 -0.64
CA CYS A 67 19.89 2.76 -0.05
C CYS A 67 20.12 3.18 1.41
N LYS A 68 21.39 3.24 1.85
CA LYS A 68 21.75 3.58 3.22
C LYS A 68 21.14 4.93 3.57
N ASP A 69 20.43 4.98 4.68
CA ASP A 69 19.68 6.16 5.18
C ASP A 69 18.52 6.66 4.30
N VAL A 70 18.24 6.01 3.15
CA VAL A 70 17.12 6.35 2.25
C VAL A 70 15.93 5.43 2.47
N VAL A 71 16.15 4.11 2.40
CA VAL A 71 15.11 3.10 2.60
C VAL A 71 15.66 1.86 3.31
N CYS A 72 14.85 1.29 4.20
CA CYS A 72 15.17 0.03 4.85
C CYS A 72 14.85 -1.16 3.94
N PHE A 73 15.46 -2.32 4.20
CA PHE A 73 15.25 -3.54 3.42
C PHE A 73 13.78 -3.97 3.36
N LYS A 74 12.99 -3.69 4.42
CA LYS A 74 11.56 -4.01 4.45
C LYS A 74 10.78 -3.21 3.40
N THR A 75 11.16 -1.96 3.14
CA THR A 75 10.58 -1.13 2.09
C THR A 75 10.88 -1.71 0.71
N ILE A 76 12.10 -2.20 0.48
CA ILE A 76 12.47 -2.87 -0.78
C ILE A 76 11.59 -4.11 -1.00
N TYR A 77 11.39 -4.95 0.04
CA TYR A 77 10.46 -6.08 -0.05
C TYR A 77 9.03 -5.65 -0.40
N ASN A 78 8.52 -4.60 0.26
CA ASN A 78 7.19 -4.09 -0.04
C ASN A 78 7.07 -3.60 -1.49
N TRP A 79 8.09 -2.93 -2.03
CA TRP A 79 8.10 -2.47 -3.42
C TRP A 79 8.11 -3.62 -4.42
N ILE A 80 8.83 -4.71 -4.14
CA ILE A 80 8.79 -5.92 -4.96
C ILE A 80 7.37 -6.53 -4.91
N TYR A 81 6.76 -6.63 -3.72
CA TYR A 81 5.41 -7.20 -3.59
C TYR A 81 4.30 -6.34 -4.20
N LEU A 82 4.47 -5.02 -4.21
CA LEU A 82 3.55 -4.08 -4.86
C LEU A 82 3.75 -4.01 -6.38
N GLY A 83 4.74 -4.70 -6.94
CA GLY A 83 5.06 -4.63 -8.37
C GLY A 83 5.71 -3.30 -8.79
N MET A 84 6.20 -2.49 -7.85
CA MET A 84 6.92 -1.24 -8.16
C MET A 84 8.33 -1.51 -8.71
N ILE A 85 8.88 -2.69 -8.41
CA ILE A 85 10.13 -3.19 -8.97
C ILE A 85 9.80 -4.52 -9.63
N GLU A 86 10.00 -4.58 -10.94
CA GLU A 86 9.84 -5.81 -11.70
C GLU A 86 10.99 -6.77 -11.34
N PHE A 87 10.71 -7.70 -10.42
CA PHE A 87 11.64 -8.74 -10.02
C PHE A 87 10.88 -9.98 -9.57
N ASP A 88 11.33 -11.14 -10.04
CA ASP A 88 10.75 -12.42 -9.65
C ASP A 88 11.15 -12.78 -8.21
N VAL A 89 10.19 -12.73 -7.29
CA VAL A 89 10.34 -13.08 -5.88
C VAL A 89 10.92 -14.49 -5.69
N SER A 90 10.69 -15.41 -6.64
CA SER A 90 11.19 -16.79 -6.57
C SER A 90 12.74 -16.86 -6.54
N LYS A 91 13.39 -15.84 -7.12
CA LYS A 91 14.85 -15.70 -7.23
C LYS A 91 15.49 -15.11 -5.96
N LEU A 92 14.70 -14.68 -4.97
CA LEU A 92 15.22 -14.18 -3.70
C LEU A 92 15.75 -15.32 -2.82
N ARG A 93 16.91 -15.07 -2.18
CA ARG A 93 17.60 -16.05 -1.31
C ARG A 93 16.76 -16.50 -0.11
N ARG A 94 15.93 -15.60 0.45
CA ARG A 94 15.03 -15.88 1.58
C ARG A 94 13.57 -15.85 1.13
N LYS A 95 13.06 -17.01 0.69
CA LYS A 95 11.64 -17.24 0.40
C LYS A 95 10.94 -17.99 1.55
N GLY A 96 9.65 -17.73 1.75
CA GLY A 96 8.78 -18.51 2.65
C GLY A 96 8.76 -18.12 4.14
N LYS A 97 9.92 -17.96 4.81
CA LYS A 97 9.99 -17.93 6.30
C LYS A 97 9.33 -16.73 7.00
N SER A 98 9.07 -15.61 6.31
CA SER A 98 8.43 -14.41 6.91
C SER A 98 7.03 -14.11 6.37
N ILE A 99 6.60 -14.77 5.29
CA ILE A 99 5.32 -14.48 4.62
C ILE A 99 4.15 -15.07 5.44
N GLU A 100 4.36 -16.25 6.02
CA GLU A 100 3.35 -17.00 6.75
C GLU A 100 2.80 -16.28 8.00
N LYS A 101 3.60 -15.38 8.59
CA LYS A 101 3.29 -14.69 9.85
C LYS A 101 2.33 -13.50 9.66
N ASN A 102 2.38 -12.83 8.50
CA ASN A 102 1.58 -11.63 8.23
C ASN A 102 0.24 -11.94 7.57
N GLN A 103 0.11 -13.06 6.84
CA GLN A 103 -1.18 -13.45 6.24
C GLN A 103 -2.23 -13.83 7.28
N LYS A 104 -1.83 -14.39 8.44
CA LYS A 104 -2.75 -14.74 9.54
C LYS A 104 -3.38 -13.54 10.25
N LYS A 105 -2.85 -12.32 10.07
CA LYS A 105 -3.39 -11.10 10.72
C LYS A 105 -4.40 -10.34 9.86
N SER A 106 -4.41 -10.53 8.55
CA SER A 106 -5.25 -9.74 7.62
C SER A 106 -6.58 -10.40 7.22
N LYS A 107 -6.90 -11.61 7.72
CA LYS A 107 -8.14 -12.35 7.37
C LYS A 107 -9.28 -12.22 8.40
N LYS A 108 -9.24 -11.26 9.32
CA LYS A 108 -10.40 -10.93 10.17
C LYS A 108 -11.14 -9.73 9.58
N GLY A 109 -12.14 -9.96 8.73
CA GLY A 109 -13.12 -8.90 8.43
C GLY A 109 -13.71 -8.80 7.03
N ILE A 110 -13.87 -9.88 6.26
CA ILE A 110 -14.74 -9.84 5.08
C ILE A 110 -15.72 -11.02 5.17
N PRO A 111 -17.02 -10.79 5.42
CA PRO A 111 -18.00 -11.85 5.30
C PRO A 111 -18.22 -12.13 3.81
N LEU A 112 -18.07 -13.39 3.42
CA LEU A 112 -18.47 -13.88 2.11
C LEU A 112 -20.00 -13.88 2.06
N VAL A 113 -20.58 -12.97 1.29
CA VAL A 113 -21.99 -13.03 0.93
C VAL A 113 -22.09 -14.06 -0.18
N ILE A 114 -22.64 -15.24 0.13
CA ILE A 114 -22.97 -16.27 -0.87
C ILE A 114 -24.36 -15.90 -1.40
N GLY A 115 -24.44 -15.50 -2.66
CA GLY A 115 -25.71 -15.27 -3.37
C GLY A 115 -26.29 -16.59 -3.87
N ASN A 116 -27.61 -16.71 -3.78
CA ASN A 116 -28.44 -17.80 -4.33
C ASN A 116 -28.36 -17.89 -5.85
#